data_AF-A0A929S8P4-F1
#
_entry.id   AF-A0A929S8P4-F1
#
_cell.length_a   1.000
_cell.length_b   1.000
_cell.length_c   1.000
_cell.angle_alpha   90.00
_cell.angle_beta   90.00
_cell.angle_gamma   90.00
#
_symmetry.space_group_name_H-M   'P 1'
#
loop_
_entity.id
_entity.type
_entity.pdbx_description
1 polymer ?
#
loop_
_entity_poly.entity_id
_entity_poly.type
_entity_poly.pdbx_seq_one_letter_code
_entity_poly.pdbx_strand_id
1 'polypeptide(L)'
;MRYFKDLKAFVDEKKEGYHKVGDLCIQVYAKGNFNISIPTKRQPVMKFEDRKRDNNVTHVFMADEDGIIDYSIFNEIKKDDKIEKLIDLFPENESVRIVVGELFKI
;
A
#
# COMPACT_ATOMS: atom_id res chain seq x y z
N MET A 1 -7.80 3.46 -10.02
CA MET A 1 -8.17 3.50 -8.59
C MET A 1 -7.83 4.87 -8.03
N ARG A 2 -8.81 5.65 -7.54
CA ARG A 2 -8.58 7.09 -7.27
C ARG A 2 -8.37 7.40 -5.79
N TYR A 3 -9.07 6.68 -4.91
CA TYR A 3 -9.05 6.90 -3.46
C TYR A 3 -8.56 5.66 -2.70
N PHE A 4 -8.10 5.84 -1.45
CA PHE A 4 -7.68 4.70 -0.61
C PHE A 4 -8.82 3.74 -0.28
N LYS A 5 -10.07 4.22 -0.21
CA LYS A 5 -11.25 3.35 -0.07
C LYS A 5 -11.43 2.40 -1.25
N ASP A 6 -11.07 2.83 -2.46
CA ASP A 6 -11.14 1.99 -3.66
C ASP A 6 -10.09 0.87 -3.56
N LEU A 7 -8.86 1.21 -3.12
CA LEU A 7 -7.80 0.25 -2.85
C LEU A 7 -8.18 -0.75 -1.76
N LYS A 8 -8.79 -0.24 -0.69
CA LYS A 8 -9.19 -1.05 0.44
C LYS A 8 -10.29 -2.04 0.04
N ALA A 9 -11.34 -1.56 -0.64
CA ALA A 9 -12.40 -2.42 -1.14
C ALA A 9 -11.84 -3.51 -2.09
N PHE A 10 -10.94 -3.11 -2.99
CA PHE A 10 -10.28 -4.05 -3.91
C PHE A 10 -9.52 -5.16 -3.17
N VAL A 11 -8.76 -4.81 -2.11
CA VAL A 11 -7.99 -5.79 -1.33
C VAL A 11 -8.90 -6.67 -0.48
N ASP A 12 -9.94 -6.11 0.13
CA ASP A 12 -10.87 -6.85 0.99
C ASP A 12 -11.67 -7.91 0.23
N GLU A 13 -11.83 -7.75 -1.10
CA GLU A 13 -12.42 -8.77 -1.98
C GLU A 13 -11.46 -9.92 -2.33
N LYS A 14 -10.16 -9.80 -2.06
CA LYS A 14 -9.17 -10.83 -2.35
C LYS A 14 -9.01 -11.79 -1.18
N LYS A 15 -8.79 -13.07 -1.51
CA LYS A 15 -8.35 -14.07 -0.53
C LYS A 15 -6.92 -13.77 -0.07
N GLU A 16 -6.55 -14.26 1.10
CA GLU A 16 -5.16 -14.18 1.57
C GLU A 16 -4.18 -14.80 0.57
N GLY A 17 -2.99 -14.22 0.48
CA GLY A 17 -1.93 -14.68 -0.43
C GLY A 17 -1.41 -13.58 -1.36
N TYR A 18 -0.64 -14.00 -2.37
CA TYR A 18 -0.03 -13.11 -3.35
C TYR A 18 -0.89 -13.00 -4.61
N HIS A 19 -1.10 -11.76 -5.06
CA HIS A 19 -1.92 -11.44 -6.23
C HIS A 19 -1.13 -10.52 -7.16
N LYS A 20 -1.04 -10.90 -8.43
CA LYS A 20 -0.55 -9.99 -9.47
C LYS A 20 -1.72 -9.15 -9.97
N VAL A 21 -1.58 -7.82 -9.91
CA VAL A 21 -2.61 -6.87 -10.36
C VAL A 21 -1.96 -5.81 -11.22
N GLY A 22 -2.21 -5.86 -12.52
CA GLY A 22 -1.39 -5.12 -13.49
C GLY A 22 0.09 -5.45 -13.30
N ASP A 23 0.89 -4.41 -13.13
CA ASP A 23 2.32 -4.50 -12.83
C ASP A 23 2.62 -4.35 -11.34
N LEU A 24 1.69 -4.72 -10.45
CA LEU A 24 1.91 -4.75 -9.00
C LEU A 24 1.82 -6.17 -8.45
N CYS A 25 2.59 -6.41 -7.39
CA CYS A 25 2.41 -7.56 -6.51
C CYS A 25 1.73 -7.09 -5.23
N ILE A 26 0.55 -7.62 -4.93
CA ILE A 26 -0.22 -7.32 -3.73
C ILE A 26 -0.27 -8.57 -2.85
N GLN A 27 0.23 -8.48 -1.63
CA GLN A 27 0.16 -9.55 -0.65
C GLN A 27 -0.92 -9.24 0.39
N VAL A 28 -1.96 -10.05 0.47
CA VAL A 28 -3.11 -9.84 1.36
C VAL A 28 -3.04 -10.76 2.57
N TYR A 29 -3.32 -10.22 3.75
CA TYR A 29 -3.30 -10.93 5.03
C TYR A 29 -4.68 -10.91 5.72
N ALA A 30 -4.92 -11.88 6.62
CA ALA A 30 -6.17 -12.14 7.34
C ALA A 30 -6.88 -10.95 8.05
N LYS A 31 -6.19 -9.82 8.24
CA LYS A 31 -6.66 -8.70 9.08
C LYS A 31 -6.93 -7.41 8.29
N GLY A 32 -7.11 -7.52 6.98
CA GLY A 32 -7.24 -6.33 6.12
C GLY A 32 -5.92 -5.58 5.94
N ASN A 33 -4.82 -6.15 6.43
CA ASN A 33 -3.47 -5.68 6.18
C ASN A 33 -3.01 -6.22 4.83
N PHE A 34 -2.20 -5.44 4.12
CA PHE A 34 -1.64 -5.87 2.85
C PHE A 34 -0.34 -5.13 2.54
N ASN A 35 0.48 -5.72 1.68
CA ASN A 35 1.65 -5.07 1.12
C ASN A 35 1.44 -4.82 -0.37
N ILE A 36 2.09 -3.77 -0.88
CA ILE A 36 2.24 -3.53 -2.31
C ILE A 36 3.73 -3.48 -2.66
N SER A 37 4.10 -4.17 -3.73
CA SER A 37 5.47 -4.21 -4.26
C SER A 37 5.45 -3.98 -5.76
N ILE A 38 6.55 -3.44 -6.29
CA ILE A 38 6.81 -3.43 -7.73
C ILE A 38 7.40 -4.80 -8.15
N PRO A 39 7.17 -5.29 -9.39
CA PRO A 39 7.45 -6.68 -9.76
C PRO A 39 8.93 -7.06 -9.72
N THR A 40 9.80 -6.05 -9.85
CA THR A 40 11.26 -6.21 -9.85
C THR A 40 11.83 -6.34 -8.44
N LYS A 41 11.09 -5.96 -7.40
CA LYS A 41 11.51 -6.06 -6.00
C LYS A 41 10.79 -7.25 -5.35
N ARG A 42 11.55 -8.22 -4.85
CA ARG A 42 11.02 -9.39 -4.10
C ARG A 42 10.52 -9.03 -2.68
N GLN A 43 10.49 -7.74 -2.36
CA GLN A 43 10.28 -7.18 -1.03
C GLN A 43 9.16 -6.15 -1.05
N PRO A 44 8.42 -5.97 0.06
CA PRO A 44 7.32 -5.01 0.15
C PRO A 44 7.86 -3.59 -0.03
N VAL A 45 7.21 -2.77 -0.86
CA VAL A 45 7.55 -1.33 -0.97
C VAL A 45 6.74 -0.52 0.05
N MET A 46 5.47 -0.88 0.22
CA MET A 46 4.59 -0.30 1.22
C MET A 46 3.81 -1.39 1.94
N LYS A 47 3.68 -1.24 3.26
CA LYS A 47 2.77 -2.04 4.09
C LYS A 47 1.63 -1.16 4.60
N PHE A 48 0.42 -1.67 4.47
CA PHE A 48 -0.81 -1.04 4.92
C PHE A 48 -1.34 -1.84 6.11
N GLU A 49 -1.49 -1.19 7.27
CA GLU A 49 -2.08 -1.81 8.46
C GLU A 49 -3.26 -1.01 9.00
N ASP A 50 -4.38 -1.69 9.17
CA ASP A 50 -5.52 -1.14 9.89
C ASP A 50 -5.33 -1.39 11.39
N ARG A 51 -5.25 -0.33 12.20
CA ARG A 51 -5.16 -0.45 13.66
C ARG A 51 -6.54 -0.29 14.29
N LYS A 52 -6.89 -1.21 15.21
CA LYS A 52 -8.22 -1.40 15.84
C LYS A 52 -8.91 -0.16 16.44
N ARG A 53 -8.23 0.99 16.56
CA ARG A 53 -8.80 2.19 17.18
C ARG A 53 -9.60 3.06 16.21
N ASP A 54 -9.36 2.99 14.90
CA ASP A 54 -10.10 3.77 13.91
C ASP A 54 -10.18 3.05 12.57
N ASN A 55 -11.39 2.65 12.17
CA ASN A 55 -11.64 1.97 10.90
C ASN A 55 -11.49 2.90 9.68
N ASN A 56 -11.31 4.21 9.86
CA ASN A 56 -11.11 5.17 8.77
C ASN A 56 -9.65 5.51 8.52
N VAL A 57 -8.73 5.06 9.37
CA VAL A 57 -7.29 5.36 9.25
C VAL A 57 -6.51 4.08 8.98
N THR A 58 -5.74 4.11 7.91
CA THR A 58 -4.77 3.06 7.57
C THR A 58 -3.36 3.62 7.78
N HIS A 59 -2.53 2.86 8.49
CA HIS A 59 -1.13 3.19 8.68
C HIS A 59 -0.34 2.67 7.48
N VAL A 60 0.49 3.52 6.88
CA VAL A 60 1.35 3.16 5.76
C VAL A 60 2.80 3.22 6.20
N PHE A 61 3.49 2.10 6.06
CA PHE A 61 4.90 1.92 6.39
C PHE A 61 5.70 1.71 5.11
N MET A 62 6.91 2.25 5.08
CA MET A 62 7.87 2.00 4.02
C MET A 62 8.75 0.81 4.35
N ALA A 63 9.29 0.16 3.32
CA ALA A 63 10.46 -0.67 3.46
C ALA A 63 11.67 0.00 2.81
N ASP A 64 12.85 -0.34 3.32
CA ASP A 64 14.12 0.02 2.69
C ASP A 64 14.41 -0.83 1.44
N GLU A 65 15.59 -0.62 0.85
CA GLU A 65 16.04 -1.34 -0.34
C GLU A 65 16.25 -2.84 -0.11
N ASP A 66 16.40 -3.24 1.15
CA ASP A 66 16.54 -4.62 1.60
C ASP A 66 15.20 -5.19 2.12
N GLY A 67 14.10 -4.47 1.91
CA GLY A 67 12.75 -4.93 2.23
C GLY A 67 12.46 -5.02 3.72
N ILE A 68 13.31 -4.40 4.53
CA ILE A 68 13.09 -4.29 5.96
C ILE A 68 12.09 -3.15 6.16
N ILE A 69 10.94 -3.51 6.70
CA ILE A 69 9.87 -2.56 7.01
C ILE A 69 10.28 -1.79 8.25
N ASP A 70 10.37 -0.47 8.13
CA ASP A 70 10.60 0.40 9.27
C ASP A 70 9.26 0.77 9.91
N TYR A 71 8.90 0.07 10.99
CA TYR A 71 7.67 0.32 11.74
C TYR A 71 7.66 1.63 12.52
N SER A 72 8.81 2.33 12.62
CA SER A 72 8.92 3.63 13.27
C SER A 72 8.62 4.79 12.32
N ILE A 73 8.76 4.56 11.00
CA ILE A 73 8.47 5.55 9.95
C ILE A 73 7.13 5.20 9.32
N PHE A 74 6.06 5.76 9.87
CA PHE A 74 4.71 5.56 9.35
C PHE A 74 3.97 6.88 9.15
N ASN A 75 3.06 6.87 8.18
CA ASN A 75 2.10 7.93 7.96
C ASN A 75 0.68 7.39 8.11
N GLU A 76 -0.22 8.24 8.59
CA GLU A 76 -1.64 7.94 8.67
C GLU A 76 -2.38 8.50 7.46
N ILE A 77 -3.18 7.64 6.83
CA ILE A 77 -3.97 7.98 5.66
C ILE A 77 -5.43 7.67 5.94
N LYS A 78 -6.30 8.61 5.58
CA LYS A 78 -7.75 8.40 5.66
C LYS A 78 -8.24 7.69 4.42
N LYS A 79 -9.24 6.81 4.55
CA LYS A 79 -9.82 6.08 3.40
C LYS A 79 -10.34 7.01 2.28
N ASP A 80 -10.83 8.20 2.63
CA ASP A 80 -11.27 9.20 1.64
C ASP A 80 -10.15 10.05 1.04
N ASP A 81 -8.90 9.90 1.48
CA ASP A 81 -7.76 10.55 0.83
C ASP A 81 -7.57 9.99 -0.59
N LYS A 82 -6.99 10.80 -1.48
CA LYS A 82 -6.58 10.38 -2.82
C LYS A 82 -5.28 9.59 -2.74
N ILE A 83 -5.12 8.58 -3.60
CA ILE A 83 -3.88 7.77 -3.70
C ILE A 83 -2.63 8.64 -3.96
N GLU A 84 -2.79 9.78 -4.65
CA GLU A 84 -1.72 10.76 -4.93
C GLU A 84 -0.98 11.23 -3.66
N LYS A 85 -1.66 11.23 -2.51
CA LYS A 85 -1.10 11.63 -1.21
C LYS A 85 0.13 10.81 -0.84
N LEU A 86 0.30 9.58 -1.34
CA LEU A 86 1.52 8.79 -1.11
C LEU A 86 2.77 9.49 -1.64
N ILE A 87 2.66 10.24 -2.74
CA ILE A 87 3.79 10.98 -3.32
C ILE A 87 4.22 12.10 -2.37
N ASP A 88 3.26 12.79 -1.76
CA ASP A 88 3.55 13.88 -0.81
C ASP A 88 4.16 13.37 0.50
N LEU A 89 3.73 12.18 0.95
CA LEU A 89 4.22 11.55 2.18
C LEU A 89 5.60 10.90 2.00
N PHE A 90 5.94 10.48 0.77
CA PHE A 90 7.18 9.79 0.44
C PHE A 90 7.82 10.35 -0.85
N PRO A 91 8.19 11.65 -0.88
CA PRO A 91 8.54 12.38 -2.10
C PRO A 91 9.80 11.86 -2.80
N GLU A 92 10.76 11.37 -2.02
CA GLU A 92 12.06 10.87 -2.49
C GLU A 92 12.00 9.41 -2.97
N ASN A 93 10.87 8.71 -2.81
CA ASN A 93 10.79 7.29 -3.11
C ASN A 93 10.23 7.02 -4.52
N GLU A 94 11.12 6.72 -5.47
CA GLU A 94 10.74 6.41 -6.86
C GLU A 94 9.76 5.22 -6.94
N SER A 95 9.92 4.21 -6.08
CA SER A 95 9.04 3.04 -6.07
C SER A 95 7.60 3.41 -5.69
N VAL A 96 7.39 4.42 -4.83
CA VAL A 96 6.05 4.94 -4.50
C VAL A 96 5.39 5.59 -5.71
N ARG A 97 6.15 6.36 -6.51
CA ARG A 97 5.63 6.98 -7.75
C ARG A 97 5.18 5.92 -8.75
N ILE A 98 5.94 4.84 -8.89
CA ILE A 98 5.57 3.69 -9.72
C ILE A 98 4.28 3.07 -9.19
N VAL A 99 4.20 2.77 -7.89
CA VAL A 99 2.99 2.18 -7.30
C VAL A 99 1.76 3.06 -7.54
N VAL A 100 1.86 4.37 -7.29
CA VAL A 100 0.75 5.31 -7.53
C VAL A 100 0.34 5.32 -9.00
N GLY A 101 1.31 5.35 -9.92
CA GLY A 101 1.05 5.29 -11.36
C GLY A 101 0.33 4.02 -11.79
N GLU A 102 0.76 2.85 -11.28
CA GLU A 102 0.10 1.57 -11.58
C GLU A 102 -1.29 1.47 -10.98
N LEU A 103 -1.51 1.97 -9.76
CA LEU A 103 -2.83 2.01 -9.13
C LEU A 103 -3.82 2.88 -9.93
N PHE A 104 -3.38 3.94 -10.62
CA PHE A 104 -4.29 4.71 -11.48
C PHE A 104 -4.74 3.97 -12.73
N LYS A 105 -4.01 2.95 -13.19
CA LYS A 105 -4.37 2.14 -14.36
C LYS A 105 -5.39 1.04 -14.06
N ILE A 106 -5.51 0.62 -12.80
CA ILE A 106 -6.44 -0.42 -12.31
C ILE A 106 -7.80 0.21 -12.01
#